data_AF-A0A9E0JE33-F1
#
_entry.id   AF-A0A9E0JE33-F1
#
_cell.length_a   1.000
_cell.length_b   1.000
_cell.length_c   1.000
_cell.angle_alpha   90.00
_cell.angle_beta   90.00
_cell.angle_gamma   90.00
#
_symmetry.space_group_name_H-M   'P 1'
#
loop_
_entity.id
_entity.type
_entity.pdbx_description
1 polymer ?
#
loop_
_entity_poly.entity_id
_entity_poly.type
_entity_poly.pdbx_seq_one_letter_code
_entity_poly.pdbx_strand_id
1 'polypeptide(L)'
;MGISIKSLESLVDSVVLPFEKFIVDDPRLARYLADPEVAKMHNMAVSKLTIYIYSDIKRAHAYVKEGAKAHREKHIPVENLKEFYTLYFALCKEWNKAHMEEDDRFGKNLATIEQFVYESFSKEGESKEDFYIYDSEVIHQDMAKMHYKEEQKISAEAFCAEGSIDELDIQDILESCQDLFDAVQERHIEHDEAYFSSVNENLRSYAIILEKNLEFRDLGFSLSKLSDFLEAHLAELPTHTKKSAILVILKAIVEDLISWTKSVLEEKTAVDIHYLDASLLSSIIQFEMMFAPANSDEGEDDLEFF
;
A
#
# COMPACT_ATOMS: atom_id res chain seq x y z
N MET A 1 -9.06 19.38 -7.54
CA MET A 1 -7.99 18.91 -8.46
C MET A 1 -7.62 17.51 -8.01
N GLY A 2 -8.16 16.49 -8.69
CA GLY A 2 -7.98 15.09 -8.33
C GLY A 2 -6.53 14.62 -8.42
N ILE A 3 -6.20 13.60 -7.65
CA ILE A 3 -4.87 12.97 -7.62
C ILE A 3 -4.69 12.14 -8.88
N SER A 4 -3.56 12.27 -9.56
CA SER A 4 -3.23 11.32 -10.62
C SER A 4 -2.77 9.99 -10.01
N ILE A 5 -3.06 8.86 -10.67
CA ILE A 5 -2.57 7.52 -10.27
C ILE A 5 -1.05 7.53 -10.07
N LYS A 6 -0.33 8.20 -10.99
CA LYS A 6 1.13 8.38 -10.92
C LYS A 6 1.60 9.08 -9.64
N SER A 7 0.81 10.02 -9.12
CA SER A 7 1.14 10.70 -7.86
C SER A 7 0.95 9.76 -6.67
N LEU A 8 -0.08 8.90 -6.66
CA LEU A 8 -0.25 7.90 -5.61
C LEU A 8 0.84 6.83 -5.66
N GLU A 9 1.19 6.36 -6.85
CA GLU A 9 2.29 5.40 -7.06
C GLU A 9 3.62 5.97 -6.55
N SER A 10 3.97 7.19 -6.97
CA SER A 10 5.17 7.88 -6.50
C SER A 10 5.18 8.06 -4.98
N LEU A 11 4.03 8.35 -4.37
CA LEU A 11 3.90 8.51 -2.93
C LEU A 11 4.14 7.18 -2.19
N VAL A 12 3.59 6.07 -2.69
CA VAL A 12 3.84 4.74 -2.10
C VAL A 12 5.31 4.34 -2.26
N ASP A 13 5.89 4.53 -3.43
CA ASP A 13 7.29 4.18 -3.75
C ASP A 13 8.31 5.02 -2.96
N SER A 14 8.05 6.31 -2.76
CA SER A 14 8.99 7.23 -2.12
C SER A 14 8.82 7.35 -0.60
N VAL A 15 7.67 6.93 -0.05
CA VAL A 15 7.36 7.11 1.38
C VAL A 15 7.05 5.77 2.04
N VAL A 16 6.06 5.04 1.54
CA VAL A 16 5.52 3.86 2.22
C VAL A 16 6.53 2.71 2.22
N LEU A 17 7.01 2.29 1.04
CA LEU A 17 7.93 1.16 0.93
C LEU A 17 9.29 1.41 1.64
N PRO A 18 9.93 2.59 1.50
CA PRO A 18 11.17 2.90 2.21
C PRO A 18 11.01 2.87 3.73
N PHE A 19 9.89 3.42 4.23
CA PHE A 19 9.61 3.48 5.66
C PHE A 19 9.40 2.08 6.25
N GLU A 20 8.61 1.24 5.58
CA GLU A 20 8.34 -0.13 6.03
C GLU A 20 9.60 -0.97 6.07
N LYS A 21 10.42 -0.92 5.00
CA LYS A 21 11.69 -1.65 4.94
C LYS A 21 12.60 -1.29 6.10
N PHE A 22 12.75 0.02 6.38
CA PHE A 22 13.57 0.49 7.50
C PHE A 22 13.03 0.00 8.85
N ILE A 23 11.72 0.04 9.05
CA ILE A 23 11.09 -0.37 10.30
C ILE A 23 11.24 -1.87 10.57
N VAL A 24 11.12 -2.70 9.53
CA VAL A 24 11.26 -4.16 9.64
C VAL A 24 12.69 -4.54 10.04
N ASP A 25 13.68 -3.81 9.53
CA ASP A 25 15.10 -4.05 9.82
C ASP A 25 15.55 -3.44 11.17
N ASP A 26 14.77 -2.54 11.79
CA ASP A 26 15.14 -1.91 13.04
C ASP A 26 14.96 -2.86 14.25
N PRO A 27 16.03 -3.19 15.00
CA PRO A 27 15.96 -4.17 16.09
C PRO A 27 15.02 -3.75 17.24
N ARG A 28 14.70 -2.46 17.38
CA ARG A 28 13.77 -1.94 18.39
C ARG A 28 12.32 -2.27 18.05
N LEU A 29 12.00 -2.41 16.76
CA LEU A 29 10.66 -2.71 16.26
C LEU A 29 10.50 -4.13 15.73
N ALA A 30 11.57 -4.79 15.30
CA ALA A 30 11.55 -6.14 14.71
C ALA A 30 10.76 -7.16 15.54
N ARG A 31 10.84 -7.11 16.89
CA ARG A 31 10.08 -8.01 17.77
C ARG A 31 8.55 -7.84 17.68
N TYR A 32 8.06 -6.66 17.33
CA TYR A 32 6.63 -6.37 17.18
C TYR A 32 6.11 -6.75 15.80
N LEU A 33 7.02 -6.91 14.84
CA LEU A 33 6.77 -7.22 13.43
C LEU A 33 7.30 -8.60 13.02
N ALA A 34 7.73 -9.41 13.99
CA ALA A 34 8.27 -10.75 13.74
C ALA A 34 7.22 -11.72 13.17
N ASP A 35 5.95 -11.46 13.48
CA ASP A 35 4.82 -12.14 12.83
C ASP A 35 4.57 -11.51 11.45
N PRO A 36 4.74 -12.26 10.35
CA PRO A 36 4.56 -11.75 8.99
C PRO A 36 3.19 -11.10 8.79
N GLU A 37 2.13 -11.63 9.39
CA GLU A 37 0.78 -11.08 9.24
C GLU A 37 0.65 -9.73 9.95
N VAL A 38 1.35 -9.56 11.08
CA VAL A 38 1.39 -8.26 11.78
C VAL A 38 2.20 -7.23 10.98
N ALA A 39 3.35 -7.62 10.42
CA ALA A 39 4.16 -6.74 9.57
C ALA A 39 3.38 -6.27 8.34
N LYS A 40 2.71 -7.19 7.65
CA LYS A 40 1.87 -6.91 6.49
C LYS A 40 0.69 -5.98 6.83
N MET A 41 0.00 -6.20 7.95
CA MET A 41 -1.06 -5.29 8.43
C MET A 41 -0.53 -3.89 8.74
N HIS A 42 0.67 -3.78 9.30
CA HIS A 42 1.32 -2.49 9.57
C HIS A 42 1.62 -1.75 8.27
N ASN A 43 2.23 -2.42 7.28
CA ASN A 43 2.50 -1.85 5.96
C ASN A 43 1.22 -1.27 5.35
N MET A 44 0.16 -2.07 5.27
CA MET A 44 -1.13 -1.62 4.76
C MET A 44 -1.69 -0.41 5.54
N ALA A 45 -1.52 -0.37 6.86
CA ALA A 45 -1.98 0.75 7.66
C ALA A 45 -1.21 2.04 7.36
N VAL A 46 0.10 1.95 7.12
CA VAL A 46 0.92 3.09 6.69
C VAL A 46 0.55 3.53 5.27
N SER A 47 0.33 2.60 4.34
CA SER A 47 -0.11 2.94 2.98
C SER A 47 -1.46 3.66 3.00
N LYS A 48 -2.43 3.13 3.73
CA LYS A 48 -3.76 3.73 3.89
C LYS A 48 -3.68 5.09 4.56
N LEU A 49 -2.90 5.23 5.63
CA LEU A 49 -2.67 6.53 6.26
C LEU A 49 -2.12 7.54 5.26
N THR A 50 -1.10 7.16 4.49
CA THR A 50 -0.42 8.02 3.53
C THR A 50 -1.39 8.48 2.43
N ILE A 51 -2.15 7.56 1.86
CA ILE A 51 -3.17 7.87 0.84
C ILE A 51 -4.29 8.72 1.42
N TYR A 52 -4.78 8.39 2.63
CA TYR A 52 -5.85 9.15 3.27
C TYR A 52 -5.43 10.56 3.70
N ILE A 53 -4.17 10.78 4.09
CA ILE A 53 -3.65 12.15 4.29
C ILE A 53 -3.88 12.97 3.03
N TYR A 54 -3.70 12.39 1.86
CA TYR A 54 -4.05 13.06 0.62
C TYR A 54 -5.56 13.19 0.46
N SER A 55 -6.25 12.06 0.41
CA SER A 55 -7.59 11.97 -0.18
C SER A 55 -8.74 12.18 0.82
N ASP A 56 -8.57 11.77 2.09
CA ASP A 56 -9.61 11.75 3.11
C ASP A 56 -9.02 11.94 4.53
N ILE A 57 -8.90 13.19 4.94
CA ILE A 57 -8.33 13.56 6.25
C ILE A 57 -9.10 12.95 7.43
N LYS A 58 -10.42 12.72 7.30
CA LYS A 58 -11.22 12.14 8.37
C LYS A 58 -10.84 10.69 8.59
N ARG A 59 -10.63 9.93 7.51
CA ARG A 59 -10.13 8.56 7.57
C ARG A 59 -8.70 8.49 8.08
N ALA A 60 -7.83 9.40 7.63
CA ALA A 60 -6.46 9.48 8.14
C ALA A 60 -6.45 9.66 9.67
N HIS A 61 -7.29 10.56 10.19
CA HIS A 61 -7.44 10.77 11.62
C HIS A 61 -7.98 9.52 12.35
N ALA A 62 -8.94 8.80 11.76
CA ALA A 62 -9.44 7.56 12.34
C ALA A 62 -8.32 6.49 12.42
N TYR A 63 -7.53 6.36 11.36
CA TYR A 63 -6.39 5.43 11.29
C TYR A 63 -5.33 5.74 12.35
N VAL A 64 -4.92 7.01 12.48
CA VAL A 64 -3.94 7.39 13.52
C VAL A 64 -4.50 7.13 14.92
N LYS A 65 -5.78 7.38 15.15
CA LYS A 65 -6.41 7.14 16.46
C LYS A 65 -6.40 5.65 16.82
N GLU A 66 -6.72 4.79 15.87
CA GLU A 66 -6.66 3.33 16.04
C GLU A 66 -5.23 2.85 16.24
N GLY A 67 -4.29 3.30 15.41
CA GLY A 67 -2.86 3.02 15.55
C GLY A 67 -2.31 3.44 16.91
N ALA A 68 -2.68 4.64 17.39
CA ALA A 68 -2.25 5.12 18.70
C ALA A 68 -2.76 4.26 19.86
N LYS A 69 -4.00 3.74 19.75
CA LYS A 69 -4.52 2.77 20.71
C LYS A 69 -3.72 1.46 20.67
N ALA A 70 -3.50 0.91 19.48
CA ALA A 70 -2.74 -0.33 19.30
C ALA A 70 -1.28 -0.23 19.79
N HIS A 71 -0.61 0.90 19.52
CA HIS A 71 0.75 1.15 20.00
C HIS A 71 0.84 1.18 21.53
N ARG A 72 -0.17 1.76 22.21
CA ARG A 72 -0.26 1.77 23.68
C ARG A 72 -0.51 0.37 24.24
N GLU A 73 -1.40 -0.41 23.63
CA GLU A 73 -1.72 -1.79 24.03
C GLU A 73 -0.52 -2.72 23.86
N LYS A 74 0.27 -2.54 22.81
CA LYS A 74 1.54 -3.27 22.58
C LYS A 74 2.70 -2.74 23.42
N HIS A 75 2.49 -1.71 24.23
CA HIS A 75 3.51 -1.06 25.05
C HIS A 75 4.77 -0.68 24.25
N ILE A 76 4.59 -0.14 23.05
CA ILE A 76 5.70 0.39 22.26
C ILE A 76 6.24 1.64 22.97
N PRO A 77 7.56 1.74 23.22
CA PRO A 77 8.13 2.92 23.88
C PRO A 77 7.83 4.20 23.09
N VAL A 78 7.34 5.23 23.79
CA VAL A 78 6.99 6.52 23.16
C VAL A 78 8.21 7.16 22.49
N GLU A 79 9.41 7.01 23.05
CA GLU A 79 10.63 7.54 22.43
C GLU A 79 10.91 6.90 21.06
N ASN A 80 10.60 5.61 20.89
CA ASN A 80 10.68 4.96 19.59
C ASN A 80 9.62 5.56 18.66
N LEU A 81 8.36 5.66 19.12
CA LEU A 81 7.27 6.22 18.30
C LEU A 81 7.58 7.63 17.80
N LYS A 82 8.17 8.49 18.63
CA LYS A 82 8.62 9.83 18.23
C LYS A 82 9.56 9.75 17.03
N GLU A 83 10.61 8.95 17.14
CA GLU A 83 11.61 8.81 16.07
C GLU A 83 10.99 8.29 14.77
N PHE A 84 10.17 7.23 14.84
CA PHE A 84 9.55 6.65 13.64
C PHE A 84 8.47 7.56 13.03
N TYR A 85 7.67 8.27 13.84
CA TYR A 85 6.75 9.28 13.28
C TYR A 85 7.50 10.47 12.69
N THR A 86 8.61 10.92 13.30
CA THR A 86 9.47 11.95 12.71
C THR A 86 9.99 11.50 11.34
N LEU A 87 10.51 10.27 11.24
CA LEU A 87 11.00 9.71 9.97
C LEU A 87 9.89 9.65 8.91
N TYR A 88 8.73 9.08 9.26
CA TYR A 88 7.57 9.01 8.37
C TYR A 88 7.16 10.39 7.83
N PHE A 89 6.97 11.36 8.73
CA PHE A 89 6.55 12.70 8.33
C PHE A 89 7.65 13.45 7.57
N ALA A 90 8.93 13.17 7.83
CA ALA A 90 10.02 13.74 7.05
C ALA A 90 10.01 13.24 5.60
N LEU A 91 9.81 11.93 5.38
CA LEU A 91 9.62 11.35 4.04
C LEU A 91 8.41 11.98 3.33
N CYS A 92 7.27 12.10 4.00
CA CYS A 92 6.10 12.77 3.42
C CYS A 92 6.40 14.23 3.02
N LYS A 93 7.12 14.98 3.86
CA LYS A 93 7.49 16.38 3.59
C LYS A 93 8.45 16.49 2.41
N GLU A 94 9.42 15.59 2.31
CA GLU A 94 10.35 15.55 1.18
C GLU A 94 9.63 15.24 -0.13
N TRP A 95 8.77 14.22 -0.12
CA TRP A 95 7.94 13.88 -1.27
C TRP A 95 7.05 15.05 -1.68
N ASN A 96 6.38 15.69 -0.71
CA ASN A 96 5.53 16.85 -0.97
C ASN A 96 6.30 17.99 -1.64
N LYS A 97 7.49 18.31 -1.13
CA LYS A 97 8.35 19.36 -1.70
C LYS A 97 8.80 19.04 -3.13
N ALA A 98 8.98 17.77 -3.47
CA ALA A 98 9.43 17.34 -4.79
C ALA A 98 8.28 17.26 -5.83
N HIS A 99 7.03 17.07 -5.39
CA HIS A 99 5.92 16.74 -6.28
C HIS A 99 4.75 17.72 -6.25
N MET A 100 4.65 18.57 -5.23
CA MET A 100 3.54 19.50 -5.02
C MET A 100 3.99 20.95 -4.96
N GLU A 101 3.04 21.87 -5.21
CA GLU A 101 3.25 23.30 -5.01
C GLU A 101 3.28 23.68 -3.53
N GLU A 102 3.83 24.85 -3.20
CA GLU A 102 3.74 25.42 -1.85
C GLU A 102 2.26 25.63 -1.46
N ASP A 103 1.87 25.26 -0.23
CA ASP A 103 0.49 25.31 0.31
C ASP A 103 -0.54 24.37 -0.34
N ASP A 104 -0.11 23.21 -0.85
CA ASP A 104 -0.99 22.17 -1.37
C ASP A 104 -1.86 21.49 -0.27
N ARG A 105 -2.85 20.70 -0.71
CA ARG A 105 -3.79 19.99 0.18
C ARG A 105 -3.11 18.90 1.01
N PHE A 106 -2.19 18.13 0.42
CA PHE A 106 -1.45 17.08 1.10
C PHE A 106 -0.58 17.68 2.20
N GLY A 107 0.17 18.76 1.93
CA GLY A 107 0.97 19.45 2.95
C GLY A 107 0.15 19.96 4.15
N LYS A 108 -1.02 20.55 3.90
CA LYS A 108 -1.95 21.01 4.97
C LYS A 108 -2.52 19.85 5.79
N ASN A 109 -2.92 18.77 5.12
CA ASN A 109 -3.44 17.57 5.76
C ASN A 109 -2.35 16.88 6.59
N LEU A 110 -1.12 16.82 6.08
CA LEU A 110 0.04 16.28 6.77
C LEU A 110 0.31 17.01 8.08
N ALA A 111 0.30 18.35 8.07
CA ALA A 111 0.47 19.15 9.28
C ALA A 111 -0.64 18.91 10.33
N THR A 112 -1.86 18.67 9.86
CA THR A 112 -3.01 18.34 10.71
C THR A 112 -2.84 16.97 11.38
N ILE A 113 -2.44 15.95 10.62
CA ILE A 113 -2.20 14.61 11.16
C ILE A 113 -0.98 14.59 12.09
N GLU A 114 0.08 15.32 11.75
CA GLU A 114 1.24 15.51 12.60
C GLU A 114 0.87 16.15 13.95
N GLN A 115 -0.03 17.14 13.96
CA GLN A 115 -0.57 17.71 15.19
C GLN A 115 -1.30 16.66 16.03
N PHE A 116 -2.13 15.83 15.39
CA PHE A 116 -2.90 14.81 16.08
C PHE A 116 -2.03 13.69 16.68
N VAL A 117 -0.99 13.25 15.95
CA VAL A 117 0.01 12.30 16.48
C VAL A 117 0.71 12.90 17.70
N TYR A 118 1.14 14.15 17.60
CA TYR A 118 1.77 14.85 18.72
C TYR A 118 0.87 14.87 19.96
N GLU A 119 -0.39 15.28 19.82
CA GLU A 119 -1.36 15.28 20.93
C GLU A 119 -1.63 13.89 21.51
N SER A 120 -1.44 12.84 20.71
CA SER A 120 -1.66 11.46 21.13
C SER A 120 -0.53 10.89 21.98
N PHE A 121 0.68 11.44 21.90
CA PHE A 121 1.87 10.84 22.51
C PHE A 121 2.75 11.81 23.30
N SER A 122 2.57 13.11 23.16
CA SER A 122 3.39 14.12 23.83
C SER A 122 3.23 14.05 25.35
N LYS A 123 4.30 14.46 26.04
CA LYS A 123 4.28 14.63 27.49
C LYS A 123 3.70 15.99 27.84
N GLU A 124 3.18 16.10 29.06
CA GLU A 124 2.71 17.39 29.57
C GLU A 124 3.84 18.44 29.54
N GLY A 125 3.59 19.56 28.86
CA GLY A 125 4.55 20.66 28.73
C GLY A 125 5.65 20.47 27.68
N GLU A 126 5.68 19.34 26.98
CA GLU A 126 6.50 19.16 25.77
C GLU A 126 5.97 20.08 24.66
N SER A 127 6.84 20.59 23.77
CA SER A 127 6.44 21.32 22.57
C SER A 127 6.41 20.41 21.35
N LYS A 128 5.75 20.83 20.26
CA LYS A 128 5.73 20.06 19.01
C LYS A 128 7.13 19.97 18.39
N GLU A 129 7.90 21.04 18.51
CA GLU A 129 9.28 21.15 18.05
C GLU A 129 10.22 20.23 18.85
N ASP A 130 9.98 20.07 20.16
CA ASP A 130 10.75 19.12 20.97
C ASP A 130 10.33 17.66 20.71
N PHE A 131 9.06 17.44 20.35
CA PHE A 131 8.54 16.12 20.03
C PHE A 131 9.09 15.59 18.70
N TYR A 132 9.08 16.42 17.65
CA TYR A 132 9.57 16.04 16.33
C TYR A 132 11.01 16.51 16.10
N ILE A 133 11.93 15.55 16.10
CA ILE A 133 13.38 15.80 16.03
C ILE A 133 13.91 15.92 14.59
N TYR A 134 13.29 16.76 13.76
CA TYR A 134 13.62 16.88 12.32
C TYR A 134 15.08 17.28 12.04
N ASP A 135 15.68 18.08 12.91
CA ASP A 135 17.08 18.54 12.78
C ASP A 135 18.10 17.56 13.41
N SER A 136 17.66 16.37 13.83
CA SER A 136 18.53 15.36 14.43
C SER A 136 19.41 14.69 13.36
N GLU A 137 20.72 14.64 13.64
CA GLU A 137 21.68 13.90 12.82
C GLU A 137 21.30 12.42 12.63
N VAL A 138 20.66 11.80 13.64
CA VAL A 138 20.18 10.42 13.55
C VAL A 138 19.09 10.30 12.49
N ILE A 139 18.13 11.22 12.49
CA ILE A 139 17.04 11.25 11.49
C ILE A 139 17.61 11.44 10.10
N HIS A 140 18.55 12.37 9.91
CA HIS A 140 19.21 12.57 8.61
C HIS A 140 19.95 11.32 8.12
N GLN A 141 20.66 10.62 9.02
CA GLN A 141 21.37 9.38 8.68
C GLN A 141 20.40 8.23 8.34
N ASP A 142 19.29 8.13 9.05
CA ASP A 142 18.29 7.09 8.82
C ASP A 142 17.47 7.35 7.55
N MET A 143 17.08 8.59 7.28
CA MET A 143 16.52 8.98 5.99
C MET A 143 17.48 8.67 4.84
N ALA A 144 18.79 8.92 5.00
CA ALA A 144 19.79 8.56 3.99
C ALA A 144 19.90 7.06 3.72
N LYS A 145 19.50 6.20 4.68
CA LYS A 145 19.42 4.73 4.47
C LYS A 145 18.13 4.32 3.77
N MET A 146 17.07 5.12 3.87
CA MET A 146 15.76 4.87 3.25
C MET A 146 15.73 5.26 1.77
N HIS A 147 16.49 6.28 1.35
CA HIS A 147 16.65 6.60 -0.07
C HIS A 147 17.37 5.45 -0.78
N TYR A 148 16.64 4.73 -1.63
CA TYR A 148 17.16 3.57 -2.35
C TYR A 148 18.48 3.88 -3.06
N LYS A 149 19.50 3.07 -2.75
CA LYS A 149 20.61 2.88 -3.67
C LYS A 149 20.14 1.90 -4.74
N GLU A 150 20.43 2.16 -6.02
CA GLU A 150 20.12 1.25 -7.15
C GLU A 150 20.58 -0.20 -6.92
N GLU A 151 21.53 -0.38 -6.00
CA GLU A 151 22.14 -1.62 -5.54
C GLU A 151 21.18 -2.63 -4.86
N GLN A 152 19.90 -2.28 -4.62
CA GLN A 152 18.90 -3.17 -3.98
C GLN A 152 17.84 -3.73 -4.92
N LYS A 153 17.86 -3.38 -6.22
CA LYS A 153 16.93 -3.93 -7.21
C LYS A 153 17.30 -5.36 -7.57
N ILE A 154 16.32 -6.24 -7.69
CA ILE A 154 16.52 -7.61 -8.17
C ILE A 154 15.96 -7.68 -9.58
N SER A 155 16.81 -7.86 -10.59
CA SER A 155 16.33 -8.04 -11.96
C SER A 155 15.67 -9.41 -12.14
N ALA A 156 14.73 -9.50 -13.08
CA ALA A 156 14.09 -10.77 -13.43
C ALA A 156 15.10 -11.83 -13.89
N GLU A 157 16.13 -11.43 -14.63
CA GLU A 157 17.23 -12.33 -15.03
C GLU A 157 17.96 -12.91 -13.81
N ALA A 158 18.29 -12.07 -12.82
CA ALA A 158 18.99 -12.48 -11.62
C ALA A 158 18.08 -13.35 -10.71
N PHE A 159 16.81 -12.98 -10.60
CA PHE A 159 15.82 -13.75 -9.87
C PHE A 159 15.56 -15.12 -10.52
N CYS A 160 15.47 -15.21 -11.85
CA CYS A 160 15.22 -16.48 -12.53
C CYS A 160 16.48 -17.33 -12.74
N ALA A 161 17.66 -16.88 -12.31
CA ALA A 161 18.89 -17.65 -12.39
C ALA A 161 18.85 -18.85 -11.42
N GLU A 162 19.47 -19.97 -11.81
CA GLU A 162 19.34 -21.29 -11.15
C GLU A 162 19.40 -21.24 -9.60
N GLY A 163 18.25 -21.42 -8.96
CA GLY A 163 18.11 -21.70 -7.52
C GLY A 163 17.18 -20.78 -6.72
N SER A 164 16.74 -19.65 -7.27
CA SER A 164 15.89 -18.68 -6.54
C SER A 164 14.38 -18.98 -6.62
N ILE A 165 13.95 -19.65 -7.69
CA ILE A 165 12.58 -20.17 -7.89
C ILE A 165 12.65 -21.41 -8.78
N ASP A 166 11.81 -22.42 -8.54
CA ASP A 166 11.78 -23.62 -9.36
C ASP A 166 10.79 -23.51 -10.53
N GLU A 167 10.99 -24.32 -11.57
CA GLU A 167 10.21 -24.26 -12.81
C GLU A 167 8.72 -24.64 -12.61
N LEU A 168 8.41 -25.49 -11.61
CA LEU A 168 7.03 -25.86 -11.29
C LEU A 168 6.32 -24.70 -10.58
N ASP A 169 7.00 -24.02 -9.65
CA ASP A 169 6.48 -22.82 -9.01
C ASP A 169 6.23 -21.71 -10.04
N ILE A 170 7.13 -21.53 -11.02
CA ILE A 170 6.91 -20.59 -12.14
C ILE A 170 5.64 -20.96 -12.92
N GLN A 171 5.48 -22.25 -13.25
CA GLN A 171 4.32 -22.73 -13.99
C GLN A 171 3.02 -22.51 -13.20
N ASP A 172 2.99 -22.82 -11.89
CA ASP A 172 1.85 -22.57 -11.01
C ASP A 172 1.45 -21.08 -11.00
N ILE A 173 2.44 -20.17 -10.94
CA ILE A 173 2.19 -18.72 -10.98
C ILE A 173 1.59 -18.32 -12.33
N LEU A 174 2.18 -18.77 -13.45
CA LEU A 174 1.70 -18.43 -14.80
C LEU A 174 0.28 -18.93 -15.05
N GLU A 175 -0.01 -20.19 -14.71
CA GLU A 175 -1.33 -20.79 -14.87
C GLU A 175 -2.38 -20.06 -14.03
N SER A 176 -2.10 -19.84 -12.73
CA SER A 176 -3.05 -19.16 -11.85
C SER A 176 -3.26 -17.68 -12.22
N CYS A 177 -2.25 -17.00 -12.77
CA CYS A 177 -2.41 -15.64 -13.28
C CYS A 177 -3.33 -15.63 -14.51
N GLN A 178 -3.17 -16.60 -15.42
CA GLN A 178 -4.00 -16.73 -16.62
C GLN A 178 -5.45 -17.08 -16.26
N ASP A 179 -5.68 -17.98 -15.29
CA ASP A 179 -7.03 -18.31 -14.81
C ASP A 179 -7.75 -17.09 -14.24
N LEU A 180 -7.04 -16.26 -13.45
CA LEU A 180 -7.55 -14.98 -12.95
C LEU A 180 -7.87 -14.01 -14.10
N PHE A 181 -6.99 -13.90 -15.09
CA PHE A 181 -7.21 -13.06 -16.26
C PHE A 181 -8.47 -13.46 -17.03
N ASP A 182 -8.65 -14.75 -17.26
CA ASP A 182 -9.81 -15.28 -17.98
C ASP A 182 -11.11 -15.05 -17.21
N ALA A 183 -11.10 -15.24 -15.88
CA ALA A 183 -12.25 -14.96 -15.02
C ALA A 183 -12.72 -13.50 -15.06
N VAL A 184 -11.81 -12.54 -15.26
CA VAL A 184 -12.12 -11.10 -15.25
C VAL A 184 -12.47 -10.57 -16.64
N GLN A 185 -11.96 -11.19 -17.71
CA GLN A 185 -12.15 -10.71 -19.08
C GLN A 185 -13.40 -11.29 -19.77
N GLU A 186 -14.18 -12.12 -19.09
CA GLU A 186 -15.33 -12.81 -19.69
C GLU A 186 -16.48 -11.86 -20.05
N ARG A 187 -16.42 -11.29 -21.26
CA ARG A 187 -17.30 -10.20 -21.74
C ARG A 187 -18.79 -10.56 -21.88
N HIS A 188 -19.14 -11.83 -21.80
CA HIS A 188 -20.49 -12.34 -22.02
C HIS A 188 -21.20 -12.78 -20.74
N ILE A 189 -20.57 -12.59 -19.58
CA ILE A 189 -21.15 -12.91 -18.28
C ILE A 189 -21.86 -11.68 -17.70
N GLU A 190 -22.99 -11.91 -17.04
CA GLU A 190 -23.59 -10.90 -16.17
C GLU A 190 -22.69 -10.73 -14.94
N HIS A 191 -22.28 -9.51 -14.63
CA HIS A 191 -21.50 -9.19 -13.42
C HIS A 191 -22.37 -9.27 -12.15
N ASP A 192 -22.84 -10.47 -11.84
CA ASP A 192 -23.63 -10.86 -10.68
C ASP A 192 -22.73 -11.39 -9.56
N GLU A 193 -23.35 -11.90 -8.49
CA GLU A 193 -22.62 -12.43 -7.33
C GLU A 193 -21.72 -13.62 -7.71
N ALA A 194 -22.15 -14.48 -8.65
CA ALA A 194 -21.38 -15.63 -9.09
C ALA A 194 -20.12 -15.21 -9.88
N TYR A 195 -20.23 -14.17 -10.71
CA TYR A 195 -19.07 -13.57 -11.36
C TYR A 195 -18.04 -13.08 -10.34
N PHE A 196 -18.46 -12.27 -9.36
CA PHE A 196 -17.53 -11.74 -8.35
C PHE A 196 -16.96 -12.84 -7.45
N SER A 197 -17.74 -13.89 -7.17
CA SER A 197 -17.26 -15.07 -6.42
C SER A 197 -16.15 -15.78 -7.19
N SER A 198 -16.36 -16.03 -8.49
CA SER A 198 -15.36 -16.68 -9.36
C SER A 198 -14.08 -15.85 -9.45
N VAL A 199 -14.20 -14.53 -9.65
CA VAL A 199 -13.03 -13.62 -9.65
C VAL A 199 -12.30 -13.69 -8.31
N ASN A 200 -13.04 -13.70 -7.20
CA ASN A 200 -12.45 -13.75 -5.87
C ASN A 200 -11.69 -15.05 -5.59
N GLU A 201 -12.24 -16.19 -6.02
CA GLU A 201 -11.61 -17.51 -5.87
C GLU A 201 -10.27 -17.58 -6.64
N ASN A 202 -10.25 -17.11 -7.89
CA ASN A 202 -9.04 -17.08 -8.70
C ASN A 202 -8.00 -16.09 -8.14
N LEU A 203 -8.45 -14.93 -7.67
CA LEU A 203 -7.59 -13.94 -7.03
C LEU A 203 -6.92 -14.51 -5.77
N ARG A 204 -7.70 -15.20 -4.93
CA ARG A 204 -7.20 -15.85 -3.71
C ARG A 204 -6.23 -16.97 -4.02
N SER A 205 -6.51 -17.79 -5.03
CA SER A 205 -5.59 -18.84 -5.48
C SER A 205 -4.25 -18.25 -5.93
N TYR A 206 -4.29 -17.20 -6.75
CA TYR A 206 -3.10 -16.54 -7.25
C TYR A 206 -2.27 -15.91 -6.12
N ALA A 207 -2.93 -15.24 -5.18
CA ALA A 207 -2.31 -14.68 -3.99
C ALA A 207 -1.55 -15.74 -3.18
N ILE A 208 -2.18 -16.89 -2.89
CA ILE A 208 -1.58 -17.98 -2.13
C ILE A 208 -0.32 -18.53 -2.81
N ILE A 209 -0.32 -18.63 -4.14
CA ILE A 209 0.84 -19.13 -4.89
C ILE A 209 2.00 -18.13 -4.81
N LEU A 210 1.74 -16.84 -5.00
CA LEU A 210 2.76 -15.79 -4.88
C LEU A 210 3.38 -15.74 -3.47
N GLU A 211 2.57 -15.89 -2.42
CA GLU A 211 3.04 -15.86 -1.03
C GLU A 211 4.01 -16.99 -0.66
N LYS A 212 4.12 -18.05 -1.48
CA LYS A 212 5.12 -19.11 -1.28
C LYS A 212 6.54 -18.61 -1.52
N ASN A 213 6.72 -17.62 -2.41
CA ASN A 213 8.02 -17.04 -2.70
C ASN A 213 8.25 -15.79 -1.84
N LEU A 214 9.40 -15.71 -1.18
CA LEU A 214 9.72 -14.59 -0.28
C LEU A 214 9.74 -13.24 -1.00
N GLU A 215 10.19 -13.20 -2.26
CA GLU A 215 10.22 -11.97 -3.05
C GLU A 215 8.83 -11.54 -3.51
N PHE A 216 7.88 -12.46 -3.67
CA PHE A 216 6.51 -12.10 -4.14
C PHE A 216 5.49 -12.00 -3.02
N ARG A 217 5.93 -12.11 -1.77
CA ARG A 217 5.04 -12.17 -0.61
C ARG A 217 4.22 -10.90 -0.40
N ASP A 218 4.78 -9.73 -0.69
CA ASP A 218 4.08 -8.46 -0.50
C ASP A 218 3.02 -8.24 -1.60
N LEU A 219 3.33 -8.67 -2.83
CA LEU A 219 2.38 -8.75 -3.93
C LEU A 219 1.22 -9.71 -3.60
N GLY A 220 1.55 -10.94 -3.18
CA GLY A 220 0.56 -11.95 -2.80
C GLY A 220 -0.35 -11.48 -1.65
N PHE A 221 0.21 -10.87 -0.61
CA PHE A 221 -0.58 -10.33 0.49
C PHE A 221 -1.54 -9.22 0.06
N SER A 222 -1.07 -8.32 -0.81
CA SER A 222 -1.91 -7.24 -1.33
C SER A 222 -3.15 -7.83 -2.04
N LEU A 223 -2.94 -8.87 -2.86
CA LEU A 223 -4.04 -9.59 -3.52
C LEU A 223 -4.95 -10.34 -2.54
N SER A 224 -4.39 -11.00 -1.52
CA SER A 224 -5.16 -11.62 -0.44
C SER A 224 -6.09 -10.61 0.24
N LYS A 225 -5.66 -9.36 0.42
CA LYS A 225 -6.49 -8.29 0.99
C LYS A 225 -7.59 -7.82 0.05
N LEU A 226 -7.28 -7.65 -1.23
CA LEU A 226 -8.32 -7.38 -2.22
C LEU A 226 -9.36 -8.51 -2.22
N SER A 227 -8.92 -9.77 -2.11
CA SER A 227 -9.80 -10.93 -2.03
C SER A 227 -10.68 -10.94 -0.78
N ASP A 228 -10.12 -10.69 0.40
CA ASP A 228 -10.89 -10.56 1.65
C ASP A 228 -11.92 -9.43 1.57
N PHE A 229 -11.54 -8.33 0.92
CA PHE A 229 -12.42 -7.18 0.72
C PHE A 229 -13.56 -7.48 -0.26
N LEU A 230 -13.28 -8.15 -1.38
CA LEU A 230 -14.30 -8.61 -2.32
C LEU A 230 -15.29 -9.57 -1.65
N GLU A 231 -14.78 -10.52 -0.85
CA GLU A 231 -15.60 -11.46 -0.07
C GLU A 231 -16.55 -10.72 0.87
N ALA A 232 -16.04 -9.74 1.61
CA ALA A 232 -16.82 -8.97 2.58
C ALA A 232 -17.96 -8.15 1.95
N HIS A 233 -17.82 -7.78 0.67
CA HIS A 233 -18.79 -6.97 -0.08
C HIS A 233 -19.46 -7.73 -1.22
N LEU A 234 -19.37 -9.07 -1.23
CA LEU A 234 -19.78 -9.91 -2.36
C LEU A 234 -21.24 -9.68 -2.78
N ALA A 235 -22.15 -9.61 -1.81
CA ALA A 235 -23.58 -9.39 -2.03
C ALA A 235 -23.92 -7.96 -2.51
N GLU A 236 -23.05 -6.98 -2.24
CA GLU A 236 -23.29 -5.56 -2.56
C GLU A 236 -22.75 -5.20 -3.95
N LEU A 237 -21.66 -5.84 -4.38
CA LEU A 237 -20.97 -5.60 -5.65
C LEU A 237 -21.87 -5.54 -6.89
N PRO A 238 -22.82 -6.47 -7.12
CA PRO A 238 -23.67 -6.46 -8.32
C PRO A 238 -24.58 -5.23 -8.44
N THR A 239 -24.91 -4.61 -7.31
CA THR A 239 -25.84 -3.48 -7.23
C THR A 239 -25.18 -2.18 -6.76
N HIS A 240 -23.87 -2.20 -6.53
CA HIS A 240 -23.11 -1.05 -6.06
C HIS A 240 -23.21 0.13 -7.04
N THR A 241 -23.39 1.35 -6.52
CA THR A 241 -23.57 2.57 -7.33
C THR A 241 -22.35 2.86 -8.23
N LYS A 242 -21.16 2.48 -7.77
CA LYS A 242 -19.88 2.60 -8.51
C LYS A 242 -19.46 1.32 -9.25
N LYS A 243 -20.36 0.35 -9.49
CA LYS A 243 -20.02 -0.96 -10.09
C LYS A 243 -19.17 -0.86 -11.36
N SER A 244 -19.48 0.07 -12.27
CA SER A 244 -18.70 0.23 -13.51
C SER A 244 -17.24 0.63 -13.23
N ALA A 245 -16.99 1.52 -12.28
CA ALA A 245 -15.65 1.94 -11.90
C ALA A 245 -14.88 0.81 -11.19
N ILE A 246 -15.57 0.06 -10.32
CA ILE A 246 -15.06 -1.15 -9.65
C ILE A 246 -14.57 -2.16 -10.69
N LEU A 247 -15.37 -2.45 -11.72
CA LEU A 247 -15.00 -3.38 -12.79
C LEU A 247 -13.80 -2.89 -13.61
N VAL A 248 -13.72 -1.58 -13.88
CA VAL A 248 -12.57 -0.98 -14.58
C VAL A 248 -11.29 -1.15 -13.75
N ILE A 249 -11.33 -0.88 -12.45
CA ILE A 249 -10.16 -1.04 -11.58
C ILE A 249 -9.75 -2.52 -11.44
N LEU A 250 -10.70 -3.43 -11.24
CA LEU A 250 -10.38 -4.87 -11.19
C LEU A 250 -9.71 -5.34 -12.47
N LYS A 251 -10.22 -4.90 -13.62
CA LYS A 251 -9.64 -5.21 -14.91
C LYS A 251 -8.24 -4.63 -15.06
N ALA A 252 -8.02 -3.38 -14.67
CA ALA A 252 -6.71 -2.74 -14.71
C ALA A 252 -5.68 -3.48 -13.82
N ILE A 253 -6.07 -3.81 -12.58
CA ILE A 253 -5.25 -4.60 -11.66
C ILE A 253 -4.82 -5.93 -12.31
N VAL A 254 -5.75 -6.64 -12.94
CA VAL A 254 -5.47 -7.95 -13.54
C VAL A 254 -4.64 -7.83 -14.81
N GLU A 255 -4.83 -6.76 -15.60
CA GLU A 255 -3.99 -6.42 -16.76
C GLU A 255 -2.55 -6.09 -16.35
N ASP A 256 -2.35 -5.41 -15.22
CA ASP A 256 -1.03 -5.13 -14.67
C ASP A 256 -0.36 -6.40 -14.12
N LEU A 257 -1.11 -7.27 -13.44
CA LEU A 257 -0.61 -8.56 -12.93
C LEU A 257 -0.15 -9.49 -14.06
N ILE A 258 -0.93 -9.62 -15.15
CA ILE A 258 -0.51 -10.46 -16.28
C ILE A 258 0.71 -9.88 -17.00
N SER A 259 0.79 -8.55 -17.12
CA SER A 259 1.95 -7.86 -17.68
C SER A 259 3.21 -8.10 -16.84
N TRP A 260 3.08 -7.98 -15.52
CA TRP A 260 4.14 -8.26 -14.56
C TRP A 260 4.61 -9.71 -14.60
N THR A 261 3.68 -10.66 -14.57
CA THR A 261 4.01 -12.09 -14.58
C THR A 261 4.80 -12.45 -15.83
N LYS A 262 4.39 -11.92 -16.99
CA LYS A 262 5.12 -12.12 -18.25
C LYS A 262 6.51 -11.49 -18.22
N SER A 263 6.61 -10.22 -17.82
CA SER A 263 7.88 -9.49 -17.78
C SER A 263 8.90 -10.12 -16.81
N VAL A 264 8.43 -10.62 -15.66
CA VAL A 264 9.28 -11.17 -14.60
C VAL A 264 9.64 -12.63 -14.83
N LEU A 265 8.67 -13.48 -15.17
CA LEU A 265 8.86 -14.94 -15.16
C LEU A 265 9.00 -15.56 -16.55
N GLU A 266 8.29 -15.02 -17.55
CA GLU A 266 8.31 -15.56 -18.92
C GLU A 266 9.43 -14.93 -19.75
N GLU A 267 9.38 -13.60 -19.93
CA GLU A 267 10.30 -12.83 -20.77
C GLU A 267 11.61 -12.51 -20.05
N LYS A 268 11.58 -12.40 -18.73
CA LYS A 268 12.71 -12.08 -17.83
C LYS A 268 13.35 -10.73 -18.16
N THR A 269 12.54 -9.77 -18.59
CA THR A 269 12.98 -8.44 -19.04
C THR A 269 12.86 -7.37 -17.95
N ALA A 270 12.17 -7.64 -16.84
CA ALA A 270 12.01 -6.67 -15.76
C ALA A 270 13.37 -6.30 -15.12
N VAL A 271 13.63 -5.01 -15.02
CA VAL A 271 14.83 -4.46 -14.34
C VAL A 271 14.75 -4.64 -12.82
N ASP A 272 13.54 -4.68 -12.28
CA ASP A 272 13.27 -4.83 -10.85
C ASP A 272 11.99 -5.65 -10.66
N ILE A 273 12.04 -6.81 -10.03
CA ILE A 273 10.86 -7.68 -9.87
C ILE A 273 9.75 -7.06 -8.98
N HIS A 274 10.09 -6.06 -8.17
CA HIS A 274 9.17 -5.41 -7.22
C HIS A 274 8.46 -4.18 -7.81
N TYR A 275 8.60 -3.91 -9.12
CA TYR A 275 8.10 -2.66 -9.73
C TYR A 275 6.58 -2.48 -9.63
N LEU A 276 5.81 -3.55 -9.44
CA LEU A 276 4.36 -3.52 -9.40
C LEU A 276 3.80 -3.26 -7.99
N ASP A 277 4.59 -3.48 -6.93
CA ASP A 277 4.10 -3.50 -5.55
C ASP A 277 3.39 -2.19 -5.17
N ALA A 278 4.01 -1.06 -5.51
CA ALA A 278 3.47 0.27 -5.19
C ALA A 278 2.17 0.58 -5.94
N SER A 279 2.10 0.28 -7.24
CA SER A 279 0.93 0.60 -8.06
C SER A 279 -0.23 -0.35 -7.82
N LEU A 280 0.04 -1.63 -7.56
CA LEU A 280 -0.99 -2.58 -7.14
C LEU A 280 -1.63 -2.15 -5.82
N LEU A 281 -0.81 -1.85 -4.81
CA LEU A 281 -1.30 -1.47 -3.49
C LEU A 281 -2.14 -0.17 -3.55
N SER A 282 -1.68 0.81 -4.33
CA SER A 282 -2.44 2.02 -4.61
C SER A 282 -3.80 1.72 -5.24
N SER A 283 -3.84 0.83 -6.25
CA SER A 283 -5.07 0.45 -6.94
C SER A 283 -6.06 -0.27 -6.02
N ILE A 284 -5.57 -1.11 -5.12
CA ILE A 284 -6.38 -1.80 -4.11
C ILE A 284 -6.98 -0.80 -3.11
N ILE A 285 -6.18 0.15 -2.61
CA ILE A 285 -6.70 1.16 -1.67
C ILE A 285 -7.75 2.05 -2.35
N GLN A 286 -7.53 2.41 -3.62
CA GLN A 286 -8.53 3.13 -4.42
C GLN A 286 -9.83 2.31 -4.57
N PHE A 287 -9.71 1.01 -4.82
CA PHE A 287 -10.86 0.09 -4.86
C PHE A 287 -11.65 0.14 -3.55
N GLU A 288 -10.98 -0.01 -2.39
CA GLU A 288 -11.63 0.03 -1.08
C GLU A 288 -12.34 1.38 -0.82
N MET A 289 -11.73 2.48 -1.26
CA MET A 289 -12.31 3.82 -1.10
C MET A 289 -13.65 3.99 -1.82
N MET A 290 -13.94 3.19 -2.85
CA MET A 290 -15.23 3.28 -3.54
C MET A 290 -16.41 2.84 -2.68
N PHE A 291 -16.17 2.02 -1.66
CA PHE A 291 -17.18 1.50 -0.72
C PHE A 291 -17.34 2.38 0.53
N ALA A 292 -16.64 3.52 0.56
CA ALA A 292 -16.84 4.52 1.59
C ALA A 292 -18.29 5.03 1.60
N PRO A 293 -18.98 5.06 2.76
CA PRO A 293 -20.28 5.70 2.83
C PRO A 293 -20.14 7.18 2.44
N ALA A 294 -20.97 7.63 1.51
CA ALA A 294 -20.99 8.97 0.92
C ALA A 294 -21.35 10.11 1.90
N ASN A 295 -21.27 9.88 3.22
CA ASN A 295 -21.61 10.87 4.26
C ASN A 295 -20.49 11.90 4.48
N SER A 296 -19.87 12.36 3.40
CA SER A 296 -19.16 13.63 3.32
C SER A 296 -19.79 14.46 2.22
N ASP A 297 -21.07 14.79 2.37
CA ASP A 297 -21.66 15.99 1.80
C ASP A 297 -20.86 17.19 2.34
N GLU A 298 -19.87 17.61 1.57
CA GLU A 298 -19.60 19.00 1.17
C GLU A 298 -18.28 19.02 0.40
N GLY A 299 -18.40 19.00 -0.92
CA GLY A 299 -17.29 19.10 -1.87
C GLY A 299 -17.40 18.05 -2.95
N GLU A 300 -18.20 18.35 -3.97
CA GLU A 300 -17.99 17.87 -5.34
C GLU A 300 -16.53 18.15 -5.74
N ASP A 301 -15.62 17.28 -5.35
CA ASP A 301 -14.42 16.95 -6.10
C ASP A 301 -14.59 15.44 -6.30
N ASP A 302 -15.58 15.12 -7.15
CA ASP A 302 -15.62 13.82 -7.82
C ASP A 302 -14.18 13.51 -8.19
N LEU A 303 -13.69 12.37 -7.73
CA LEU A 303 -12.48 11.78 -8.27
C LEU A 303 -12.80 11.49 -9.75
N GLU A 304 -12.66 12.50 -10.60
CA GLU A 304 -12.78 12.40 -12.06
C GLU A 304 -11.56 11.62 -12.53
N PHE A 305 -11.78 10.33 -12.77
CA PHE A 305 -10.85 9.46 -13.49
C PHE A 305 -11.10 9.65 -15.00
N PHE A 306 -10.13 10.20 -15.72
CA PHE A 306 -10.12 10.20 -17.19
C PHE A 306 -9.44 8.95 -17.73
#